data_AF-A0A645DUZ3-F1
#
_entry.id   AF-A0A645DUZ3-F1
#
_cell.length_a   1.000
_cell.length_b   1.000
_cell.length_c   1.000
_cell.angle_alpha   90.00
_cell.angle_beta   90.00
_cell.angle_gamma   90.00
#
_symmetry.space_group_name_H-M   'P 1'
#
loop_
_entity.id
_entity.type
_entity.pdbx_description
1 polymer ?
#
loop_
_entity_poly.entity_id
_entity_poly.type
_entity_poly.pdbx_seq_one_letter_code
_entity_poly.pdbx_strand_id
1 'polypeptide(L)'
;MANPGTMFNQPIEVLNVWSEDNPDGEFMPYSTGSNPQKNSLLLYLKSSTATVSDASFVRLKNIQLSYLLPVNKYVRDIRLYVQGQNLLTITDYFGLDPEFVNAGYLPPLRTWSLGAQITF
;
A
#
# COMPACT_ATOMS: atom_id res chain seq x y z
N MET A 1 -7.36 -3.37 13.69
CA MET A 1 -6.73 -2.15 14.23
C MET A 1 -5.72 -2.50 15.32
N ALA A 2 -4.49 -1.99 15.22
CA ALA A 2 -3.43 -2.19 16.20
C ALA A 2 -3.76 -1.47 17.52
N ASN A 3 -3.39 -2.06 18.67
CA ASN A 3 -3.53 -1.38 19.96
C ASN A 3 -2.35 -0.41 20.14
N PRO A 4 -2.59 0.90 20.28
CA PRO A 4 -1.54 1.89 20.49
C PRO A 4 -0.73 1.62 21.76
N GLY A 5 0.55 2.02 21.75
CA GLY A 5 1.44 1.86 22.90
C GLY A 5 2.09 0.49 23.05
N THR A 6 2.02 -0.36 22.02
CA THR A 6 2.77 -1.62 21.94
C THR A 6 4.12 -1.42 21.27
N MET A 7 5.14 -2.21 21.62
CA MET A 7 6.50 -2.11 21.05
C MET A 7 6.62 -2.73 19.63
N PHE A 8 5.55 -2.68 18.84
CA PHE A 8 5.53 -3.16 17.46
C PHE A 8 5.36 -1.99 16.51
N ASN A 9 5.78 -2.18 15.25
CA ASN A 9 5.55 -1.18 14.21
C ASN A 9 4.04 -0.92 14.08
N GLN A 10 3.66 0.35 14.14
CA GLN A 10 2.26 0.76 14.13
C GLN A 10 1.94 1.48 12.83
N PRO A 11 0.71 1.30 12.31
CA PRO A 11 0.24 2.04 11.15
C PRO A 11 0.20 3.54 11.50
N ILE A 12 0.59 4.42 10.57
CA ILE A 12 0.65 5.89 10.76
C ILE A 12 -0.71 6.48 11.14
N GLU A 13 -1.78 5.76 10.82
CA GLU A 13 -3.18 6.00 11.11
C GLU A 13 -3.46 6.09 12.62
N VAL A 14 -2.61 5.49 13.46
CA VAL A 14 -2.67 5.68 14.92
C VAL A 14 -2.47 7.16 15.30
N LEU A 15 -1.87 7.97 14.43
CA LEU A 15 -1.73 9.41 14.66
C LEU A 15 -3.02 10.19 14.38
N ASN A 16 -4.03 9.60 13.72
CA ASN A 16 -5.30 10.29 13.40
C ASN A 16 -6.27 10.32 14.60
N VAL A 17 -5.75 10.78 15.73
CA VAL A 17 -6.49 10.93 16.99
C VAL A 17 -7.05 12.34 17.09
N TRP A 18 -8.26 12.44 17.61
CA TRP A 18 -8.89 13.70 17.97
C TRP A 18 -8.06 14.41 19.04
N SER A 19 -7.67 15.65 18.78
CA SER A 19 -7.04 16.54 19.74
C SER A 19 -7.49 17.98 19.50
N GLU A 20 -7.16 18.90 20.41
CA GLU A 20 -7.45 20.33 20.19
C GLU A 20 -6.82 20.87 18.90
N ASP A 21 -5.67 20.29 18.50
CA ASP A 21 -4.96 20.62 17.26
C ASP A 21 -5.45 19.80 16.05
N ASN A 22 -6.18 18.69 16.26
CA ASN A 22 -6.74 17.82 15.23
C ASN A 22 -8.23 17.50 15.51
N PRO A 23 -9.14 18.48 15.32
CA PRO A 23 -10.55 18.33 15.66
C PRO A 23 -11.31 17.35 14.74
N ASP A 24 -10.77 17.04 13.55
CA ASP A 24 -11.34 16.09 12.60
C ASP A 24 -10.80 14.65 12.79
N GLY A 25 -10.06 14.40 13.88
CA GLY A 25 -9.48 13.09 14.17
C GLY A 25 -10.55 12.00 14.32
N GLU A 26 -10.42 10.93 13.55
CA GLU A 26 -11.40 9.83 13.49
C GLU A 26 -11.33 8.93 14.73
N PHE A 27 -10.19 8.93 15.45
CA PHE A 27 -9.98 8.10 16.63
C PHE A 27 -10.04 8.91 17.93
N MET A 28 -10.59 8.29 18.98
CA MET A 28 -10.56 8.88 20.32
C MET A 28 -9.14 8.92 20.93
N PRO A 29 -8.84 9.88 21.83
CA PRO A 29 -7.56 9.95 22.52
C PRO A 29 -7.20 8.68 23.30
N TYR A 30 -6.03 8.14 22.98
CA TYR A 30 -5.48 7.00 23.71
C TYR A 30 -5.16 7.39 25.16
N SER A 31 -5.18 6.39 26.04
CA SER A 31 -4.89 6.58 27.46
C SER A 31 -3.77 5.64 27.85
N THR A 32 -2.81 6.17 28.59
CA THR A 32 -1.85 5.35 29.31
C THR A 32 -2.53 4.86 30.61
N GLY A 33 -2.69 3.54 30.76
CA GLY A 33 -3.27 2.91 31.97
C GLY A 33 -4.57 2.13 31.74
N SER A 34 -4.95 1.31 32.74
CA SER A 34 -6.16 0.46 32.69
C SER A 34 -7.39 1.28 33.07
N ASN A 35 -8.00 1.96 32.08
CA ASN A 35 -9.29 2.65 32.25
C ASN A 35 -10.43 1.78 31.67
N PRO A 36 -11.33 1.23 32.51
CA PRO A 36 -12.40 0.34 32.06
C PRO A 36 -13.34 0.96 31.02
N GLN A 37 -13.64 2.26 31.14
CA GLN A 37 -14.54 2.97 30.23
C GLN A 37 -13.89 3.24 28.87
N LYS A 38 -12.60 3.56 28.83
CA LYS A 38 -11.90 3.71 27.54
C LYS A 38 -11.69 2.37 26.84
N ASN A 39 -11.51 1.29 27.59
CA ASN A 39 -11.43 -0.06 27.03
C ASN A 39 -12.74 -0.51 26.39
N SER A 40 -13.89 -0.22 27.02
CA SER A 40 -15.20 -0.54 26.43
C SER A 40 -15.50 0.31 25.20
N LEU A 41 -15.14 1.59 25.19
CA LEU A 41 -15.24 2.44 24.00
C LEU A 41 -14.39 1.92 22.83
N LEU A 42 -13.19 1.39 23.11
CA LEU A 42 -12.31 0.83 22.09
C LEU A 42 -12.87 -0.49 21.52
N LEU A 43 -13.54 -1.28 22.36
CA LEU A 43 -14.30 -2.46 21.92
C LEU A 43 -15.47 -2.06 21.01
N TYR A 44 -16.23 -1.02 21.36
CA TYR A 44 -17.33 -0.53 20.52
C TYR A 44 -16.84 0.00 19.17
N LEU A 45 -15.74 0.75 19.17
CA LEU A 45 -15.10 1.21 17.94
C LEU A 45 -14.71 0.03 17.06
N LYS A 46 -14.06 -1.00 17.62
CA LYS A 46 -13.66 -2.23 16.91
C LYS A 46 -14.84 -3.03 16.34
N SER A 47 -16.01 -2.95 16.97
CA SER A 47 -17.23 -3.58 16.48
C SER A 47 -18.05 -2.72 15.51
N SER A 48 -17.62 -1.48 15.24
CA SER A 48 -18.33 -0.52 14.41
C SER A 48 -17.87 -0.56 12.95
N THR A 49 -18.71 -0.04 12.07
CA THR A 49 -18.39 0.19 10.65
C THR A 49 -17.25 1.17 10.44
N ALA A 50 -16.88 1.96 11.45
CA ALA A 50 -15.68 2.81 11.45
C ALA A 50 -14.37 2.00 11.28
N THR A 51 -14.41 0.68 11.47
CA THR A 51 -13.25 -0.20 11.16
C THR A 51 -13.25 -0.73 9.73
N VAL A 52 -14.31 -0.48 8.96
CA VAL A 52 -14.48 -0.96 7.59
C VAL A 52 -14.06 0.17 6.65
N SER A 53 -12.99 -0.08 5.91
CA SER A 53 -12.44 0.83 4.90
C SER A 53 -12.75 0.32 3.48
N ASP A 54 -12.93 1.23 2.54
CA ASP A 54 -13.04 0.89 1.12
C ASP A 54 -11.70 0.35 0.60
N ALA A 55 -11.69 -0.91 0.15
CA ALA A 55 -10.52 -1.59 -0.41
C ALA A 55 -10.46 -1.52 -1.94
N SER A 56 -11.16 -0.57 -2.55
CA SER A 56 -11.11 -0.33 -3.99
C SER A 56 -9.75 0.23 -4.39
N PHE A 57 -9.08 -0.46 -5.31
CA PHE A 57 -7.79 -0.01 -5.82
C PHE A 57 -7.62 -0.35 -7.29
N VAL A 58 -6.78 0.44 -7.97
CA VAL A 58 -6.34 0.18 -9.35
C VAL A 58 -4.82 0.12 -9.34
N ARG A 59 -4.27 -1.01 -9.81
CA ARG A 59 -2.82 -1.22 -9.89
C ARG A 59 -2.36 -1.48 -11.33
N LEU A 60 -1.37 -0.72 -11.78
CA LEU A 60 -0.63 -1.01 -13.00
C LEU A 60 0.36 -2.14 -12.73
N LYS A 61 -0.09 -3.39 -12.95
CA LYS A 61 0.69 -4.60 -12.65
C LYS A 61 1.91 -4.77 -13.56
N ASN A 62 1.76 -4.53 -14.86
CA ASN A 62 2.84 -4.69 -15.83
C ASN A 62 2.67 -3.69 -16.97
N ILE A 63 3.73 -2.97 -17.31
CA ILE A 63 3.84 -2.19 -18.53
C ILE A 63 5.15 -2.56 -19.22
N GLN A 64 5.08 -2.78 -20.53
CA GLN A 64 6.26 -3.08 -21.33
C GLN A 64 6.26 -2.18 -22.57
N LEU A 65 7.32 -1.42 -22.73
CA LEU A 65 7.62 -0.69 -23.96
C LEU A 65 8.71 -1.46 -24.69
N SER A 66 8.47 -1.78 -25.97
CA SER A 66 9.48 -2.42 -26.81
C SER A 66 9.66 -1.64 -28.10
N TYR A 67 10.91 -1.53 -28.53
CA TYR A 67 11.29 -0.85 -29.77
C TYR A 67 12.10 -1.82 -30.64
N LEU A 68 11.63 -2.01 -31.86
CA LEU A 68 12.30 -2.84 -32.86
C LEU A 68 13.21 -1.94 -33.70
N LEU A 69 14.51 -2.19 -33.60
CA LEU A 69 15.52 -1.46 -34.35
C LEU A 69 15.61 -2.06 -35.76
N PRO A 70 15.50 -1.23 -36.82
CA PRO A 70 15.76 -1.69 -38.17
C PRO A 70 17.25 -2.03 -38.30
N VAL A 71 17.55 -3.28 -38.64
CA VAL A 71 18.92 -3.80 -38.76
C VAL A 71 19.29 -4.14 -40.21
N ASN A 72 20.59 -4.00 -40.51
CA ASN A 72 21.18 -4.30 -41.83
C ASN A 72 21.32 -5.82 -42.05
N LYS A 73 21.69 -6.23 -43.28
CA LYS A 73 21.85 -7.61 -43.79
C LYS A 73 22.57 -8.66 -42.90
N TYR A 74 23.20 -8.25 -41.79
CA TYR A 74 23.97 -9.12 -40.88
C TYR A 74 23.22 -9.50 -39.58
N VAL A 75 22.14 -8.80 -39.23
CA VAL A 75 21.33 -9.09 -38.04
C VAL A 75 19.87 -9.06 -38.45
N ARG A 76 19.09 -10.07 -38.04
CA ARG A 76 17.71 -10.24 -38.50
C ARG A 76 16.76 -9.28 -37.79
N ASP A 77 16.87 -9.20 -36.46
CA ASP A 77 16.07 -8.29 -35.63
C ASP A 77 16.79 -7.96 -34.31
N ILE A 78 16.74 -6.69 -33.89
CA ILE A 78 17.10 -6.28 -32.52
C ILE A 78 15.88 -5.63 -31.88
N ARG A 79 15.44 -6.19 -30.75
CA ARG A 79 14.34 -5.64 -29.94
C ARG A 79 14.90 -5.18 -28.59
N LEU A 80 14.82 -3.87 -28.34
CA LEU A 80 15.04 -3.32 -27.01
C LEU A 80 13.70 -3.28 -26.27
N TYR A 81 13.68 -3.65 -25.00
CA TYR A 81 12.48 -3.55 -24.18
C TYR A 81 12.79 -3.01 -22.79
N VAL A 82 11.85 -2.22 -22.29
CA VAL A 82 11.79 -1.74 -20.92
C VAL A 82 10.49 -2.28 -20.33
N GLN A 83 10.58 -2.96 -19.19
CA GLN A 83 9.43 -3.46 -18.47
C GLN A 83 9.41 -2.86 -17.06
N GLY A 84 8.24 -2.48 -16.60
CA GLY A 84 7.99 -2.12 -15.22
C GLY A 84 6.89 -2.98 -14.62
N GLN A 85 7.07 -3.45 -13.39
CA GLN A 85 6.04 -4.16 -12.64
C GLN A 85 5.66 -3.41 -11.37
N ASN A 86 4.36 -3.43 -11.04
CA ASN A 86 3.76 -2.75 -9.89
C ASN A 86 4.08 -1.24 -9.82
N LEU A 87 4.18 -0.57 -10.97
CA LEU A 87 4.69 0.81 -11.03
C LEU A 87 3.81 1.83 -10.29
N LEU A 88 2.49 1.67 -10.42
CA LEU A 88 1.50 2.60 -9.88
C LEU A 88 0.37 1.82 -9.21
N THR A 89 0.02 2.22 -8.00
CA THR A 89 -1.18 1.76 -7.30
C THR A 89 -1.93 3.01 -6.85
N ILE A 90 -3.15 3.17 -7.34
CA ILE A 90 -4.09 4.22 -6.92
C ILE A 90 -5.08 3.53 -6.00
N THR A 91 -5.15 3.97 -4.75
CA THR A 91 -6.00 3.38 -3.73
C THR A 91 -6.35 4.44 -2.71
N ASP A 92 -7.62 4.48 -2.31
CA ASP A 92 -8.09 5.24 -1.16
C ASP A 92 -8.18 4.34 0.09
N TYR A 93 -7.65 3.11 0.00
CA TYR A 93 -7.61 2.15 1.09
C TYR A 93 -6.78 2.64 2.26
N PHE A 94 -7.39 2.52 3.44
CA PHE A 94 -6.79 2.83 4.73
C PHE A 94 -5.89 1.68 5.18
N GLY A 95 -4.63 1.67 4.70
CA GLY A 95 -3.59 0.70 5.10
C GLY A 95 -2.45 0.55 4.10
N LEU A 96 -1.50 -0.34 4.41
CA LEU A 96 -0.28 -0.57 3.62
C LEU A 96 -0.54 -1.15 2.21
N ASP A 97 -1.51 -2.05 2.07
CA ASP A 97 -1.90 -2.61 0.77
C ASP A 97 -3.35 -3.15 0.81
N PRO A 98 -4.25 -2.70 -0.08
CA PRO A 98 -5.62 -3.22 -0.19
C PRO A 98 -5.70 -4.71 -0.57
N GLU A 99 -4.65 -5.31 -1.15
CA GLU A 99 -4.63 -6.76 -1.41
C GLU A 99 -4.43 -7.60 -0.13
N PHE A 100 -3.93 -7.01 0.96
CA PHE A 100 -3.62 -7.71 2.20
C PHE A 100 -4.44 -7.19 3.38
N VAL A 101 -5.50 -7.92 3.73
CA VAL A 101 -6.36 -7.65 4.91
C VAL A 101 -5.60 -7.82 6.24
N ASN A 102 -4.48 -8.56 6.23
CA ASN A 102 -3.70 -8.88 7.42
C ASN A 102 -2.47 -7.97 7.57
N ALA A 103 -2.23 -7.48 8.78
CA ALA A 103 -1.03 -6.72 9.10
C ALA A 103 0.22 -7.60 9.02
N GLY A 104 1.30 -7.09 8.40
CA GLY A 104 2.61 -7.75 8.34
C GLY A 104 3.05 -8.21 6.94
N TYR A 105 2.20 -8.05 5.92
CA TYR A 105 2.61 -8.27 4.53
C TYR A 105 3.23 -6.99 3.97
N LEU A 106 4.40 -7.15 3.35
CA LEU A 106 5.04 -6.06 2.63
C LEU A 106 4.38 -5.91 1.26
N PRO A 107 4.09 -4.67 0.82
CA PRO A 107 3.55 -4.45 -0.51
C PRO A 107 4.53 -4.98 -1.56
N PRO A 108 4.03 -5.47 -2.70
CA PRO A 108 4.89 -6.01 -3.74
C PRO A 108 5.85 -4.94 -4.26
N LEU A 109 7.09 -5.36 -4.51
CA LEU A 109 8.16 -4.46 -4.93
C LEU A 109 7.84 -3.83 -6.29
N ARG A 110 8.16 -2.54 -6.43
CA ARG A 110 8.19 -1.85 -7.72
C ARG A 110 9.47 -2.22 -8.44
N THR A 111 9.38 -2.87 -9.60
CA THR A 111 10.55 -3.31 -10.35
C THR A 111 10.59 -2.66 -11.73
N TRP A 112 11.81 -2.37 -12.17
CA TRP A 112 12.11 -1.86 -13.51
C TRP A 112 13.18 -2.77 -14.11
N SER A 113 12.96 -3.24 -15.33
CA SER A 113 13.89 -4.09 -16.07
C SER A 113 14.13 -3.52 -17.46
N LEU A 114 15.39 -3.61 -17.88
CA LEU A 114 15.86 -3.23 -19.21
C LEU A 114 16.44 -4.49 -19.86
N GLY A 115 16.04 -4.77 -21.10
CA GLY A 115 16.53 -5.95 -21.82
C GLY A 115 16.63 -5.74 -23.32
N ALA A 116 17.44 -6.58 -23.95
CA ALA A 116 17.63 -6.62 -25.39
C ALA A 116 17.50 -8.06 -25.88
N GLN A 117 16.78 -8.25 -26.98
CA GLN A 117 16.67 -9.52 -27.68
C GLN A 117 17.29 -9.35 -29.07
N ILE A 118 18.26 -10.19 -29.39
CA ILE A 118 18.99 -10.18 -30.66
C ILE A 118 18.68 -11.49 -31.38
N THR A 119 18.19 -11.39 -32.61
CA THR A 119 17.90 -12.54 -33.47
C THR A 119 18.85 -12.51 -34.67
N PHE A 120 19.57 -13.62 -34.89
CA PHE A 120 20.51 -13.82 -35.99
C PHE A 120 19.81 -14.40 -37.23
#